data_AF-A0A4P1RFL3-F1
#
_entry.id   AF-A0A4P1RFL3-F1
#
_cell.length_a   1.000
_cell.length_b   1.000
_cell.length_c   1.000
_cell.angle_alpha   90.00
_cell.angle_beta   90.00
_cell.angle_gamma   90.00
#
_symmetry.space_group_name_H-M   'P 1'
#
loop_
_entity.id
_entity.type
_entity.pdbx_description
1 polymer ?
#
loop_
_entity_poly.entity_id
_entity_poly.type
_entity_poly.pdbx_seq_one_letter_code
_entity_poly.pdbx_strand_id
1 'polypeptide(L)' 'MLTFDPRKRITVEDALAHPYLTSLHDISDEPVCMTPFSFDFEQYALTDEQMKELIYHEALAFNPDYQQ' A
#
# COMPACT_ATOMS: atom_id res chain seq x y z
N MET A 1 1.95 15.31 14.82
CA MET A 1 0.87 14.50 14.21
C MET A 1 -0.41 15.29 13.98
N LEU A 2 -1.05 15.81 15.03
CA LEU A 2 -2.27 16.63 14.89
C LEU A 2 -1.92 18.10 14.66
N THR A 3 -1.49 18.42 13.44
CA THR A 3 -1.22 19.79 13.00
C THR A 3 -2.20 20.18 11.90
N PHE A 4 -2.65 21.44 11.92
CA PHE A 4 -3.58 21.95 10.92
C PHE A 4 -2.93 22.01 9.53
N ASP A 5 -1.72 22.54 9.47
CA ASP A 5 -0.93 22.56 8.23
C ASP A 5 -0.33 21.17 7.97
N PRO A 6 -0.66 20.53 6.83
CA PRO A 6 -0.13 19.22 6.48
C PRO A 6 1.39 19.24 6.28
N ARG A 7 1.97 20.36 5.85
CA ARG A 7 3.43 20.49 5.64
C ARG A 7 4.20 20.56 6.95
N LYS A 8 3.53 20.91 8.05
CA LYS A 8 4.10 20.94 9.40
C LYS A 8 3.84 19.64 10.16
N ARG A 9 3.15 18.68 9.55
CA ARG A 9 2.90 17.39 10.16
C ARG A 9 4.20 16.59 10.11
N ILE A 10 4.57 16.01 11.26
CA ILE A 10 5.67 15.05 11.36
C ILE A 10 5.51 13.93 10.31
N THR A 11 6.62 13.52 9.69
CA THR A 11 6.63 12.39 8.74
C THR A 11 6.53 11.07 9.49
N VAL A 12 6.36 9.96 8.76
CA VAL A 12 6.30 8.63 9.39
C VAL A 12 7.68 8.25 9.94
N GLU A 13 8.75 8.57 9.21
CA GLU A 13 10.13 8.29 9.58
C GLU A 13 10.51 9.04 10.87
N ASP A 14 10.19 10.34 10.96
CA ASP A 14 10.44 11.14 12.16
C ASP A 14 9.57 10.67 13.35
N ALA A 15 8.37 10.14 13.08
CA ALA A 15 7.49 9.61 14.11
C ALA A 15 7.99 8.27 14.66
N LEU A 16 8.55 7.39 13.82
CA LEU A 16 9.18 6.13 14.24
C LEU A 16 10.42 6.39 15.11
N ALA A 17 11.22 7.40 14.76
CA ALA A 17 12.37 7.85 15.54
C ALA A 17 12.02 8.63 16.84
N HIS A 18 10.73 8.86 17.13
CA HIS A 18 10.32 9.64 18.29
C HIS A 18 10.64 8.90 19.62
N PRO A 19 11.06 9.60 20.70
CA PRO A 19 11.45 8.98 21.98
C PRO A 19 10.42 8.04 22.61
N TYR A 20 9.16 8.20 22.23
CA TYR A 20 8.07 7.34 22.68
C TYR A 20 8.19 5.89 22.15
N LEU A 21 8.75 5.69 20.96
CA LEU A 21 8.89 4.40 20.29
C LEU A 21 10.29 3.80 20.37
N THR A 22 11.24 4.44 21.08
CA THR A 22 12.64 4.02 21.14
C THR A 22 12.85 2.58 21.58
N SER A 23 11.96 2.01 22.40
CA SER A 23 12.06 0.61 22.81
C SER A 23 11.72 -0.40 21.71
N LEU A 24 11.11 0.04 20.62
CA LEU A 24 10.61 -0.78 19.52
C LEU A 24 11.22 -0.41 18.16
N HIS A 25 11.72 0.82 18.01
CA HIS A 25 12.22 1.33 16.73
C HIS A 25 13.50 0.61 16.29
N ASP A 26 13.44 -0.01 15.10
CA ASP A 26 14.57 -0.67 14.45
C ASP A 26 14.50 -0.44 12.93
N ILE A 27 15.44 0.34 12.40
CA ILE A 27 15.52 0.68 10.97
C ILE A 27 15.68 -0.57 10.10
N SER A 28 16.28 -1.63 10.61
CA SER A 28 16.49 -2.87 9.85
C SER A 28 15.22 -3.71 9.68
N ASP A 29 14.23 -3.53 10.57
CA ASP A 29 12.93 -4.22 10.56
C ASP A 29 11.79 -3.32 10.03
N GLU A 30 12.12 -2.12 9.55
CA GLU A 30 11.17 -1.14 9.00
C GLU A 30 11.42 -0.90 7.49
N PRO A 31 11.09 -1.88 6.62
CA PRO A 31 11.39 -1.78 5.18
C PRO A 31 10.45 -0.81 4.44
N VAL A 32 10.98 -0.21 3.37
CA VAL A 32 10.20 0.58 2.41
C VAL A 32 9.90 -0.28 1.17
N CYS A 33 8.69 -0.16 0.63
CA CYS A 33 8.35 -0.79 -0.64
C CYS A 33 9.13 -0.13 -1.80
N MET A 34 9.98 -0.88 -2.48
CA MET A 34 10.82 -0.37 -3.57
C MET A 34 10.03 -0.06 -4.84
N THR A 35 8.90 -0.74 -5.04
CA THR A 35 8.03 -0.58 -6.21
C THR A 35 6.79 0.22 -5.82
N PRO A 36 6.60 1.43 -6.37
CA PRO A 36 5.35 2.16 -6.21
C PRO A 36 4.18 1.33 -6.75
N PHE A 37 3.04 1.39 -6.06
CA PHE A 37 1.82 0.80 -6.55
C PHE A 37 1.24 1.63 -7.70
N SER A 38 0.81 0.97 -8.78
CA SER A 38 0.19 1.66 -9.92
C SER A 38 -1.32 1.78 -9.73
N PHE A 39 -1.84 3.00 -9.93
CA PHE A 39 -3.28 3.30 -9.93
C PHE A 39 -3.85 3.38 -11.36
N ASP A 40 -3.25 2.69 -12.33
CA ASP A 40 -3.70 2.73 -13.73
C ASP A 40 -5.17 2.31 -13.88
N PHE A 41 -5.66 1.39 -13.05
CA PHE A 41 -7.07 0.97 -13.05
C PHE A 41 -8.05 2.11 -12.71
N GLU A 42 -7.64 3.16 -11.97
CA GLU A 42 -8.47 4.33 -11.69
C GLU A 42 -8.50 5.33 -12.86
N GLN A 43 -7.44 5.33 -13.68
CA GLN A 43 -7.34 6.22 -14.84
C GLN A 43 -8.19 5.74 -16.01
N TYR A 44 -8.42 4.44 -16.11
CA TYR A 44 -9.31 3.85 -17.11
C TYR A 44 -10.72 3.72 -16.52
N ALA A 45 -11.72 4.23 -17.23
CA ALA A 45 -13.12 3.95 -16.92
C ALA A 45 -13.44 2.49 -17.29
N LEU A 46 -13.07 1.56 -16.41
CA LEU A 46 -13.36 0.14 -16.54
C LEU A 46 -14.87 -0.07 -16.39
N THR A 47 -15.42 -0.92 -17.25
CA THR A 47 -16.79 -1.41 -17.08
C THR A 47 -16.85 -2.43 -15.94
N ASP A 48 -18.05 -2.62 -15.38
CA ASP A 48 -18.27 -3.63 -14.33
C ASP A 48 -17.79 -5.03 -14.75
N GLU A 49 -17.93 -5.38 -16.03
CA GLU A 49 -17.52 -6.68 -16.54
C GLU A 49 -15.99 -6.81 -16.61
N GLN A 50 -15.29 -5.78 -17.06
CA GLN A 50 -13.83 -5.76 -17.05
C GLN A 50 -13.26 -5.83 -15.63
N MET A 51 -13.92 -5.16 -14.67
CA MET A 51 -13.52 -5.24 -13.27
C MET A 51 -13.69 -6.66 -12.71
N LYS A 52 -14.80 -7.33 -13.04
CA LYS A 52 -15.00 -8.75 -12.66
C LYS A 52 -13.95 -9.65 -13.27
N GLU A 53 -13.61 -9.46 -14.56
CA GLU A 53 -12.57 -10.24 -15.23
C GLU A 53 -11.21 -10.07 -14.53
N LEU A 54 -10.81 -8.83 -14.19
CA LEU A 54 -9.56 -8.58 -13.46
C LEU A 54 -9.55 -9.27 -12.10
N ILE A 55 -10.64 -9.18 -11.33
CA ILE A 55 -10.77 -9.85 -10.04
C ILE A 55 -10.72 -11.38 -10.20
N TYR A 56 -11.38 -11.91 -11.23
CA TYR A 56 -11.38 -13.34 -11.53
C TYR A 56 -9.98 -13.84 -11.91
N HIS A 57 -9.24 -13.08 -12.71
CA HIS A 57 -7.84 -13.38 -13.04
C HIS A 57 -6.94 -13.40 -11.81
N GLU A 58 -7.10 -12.44 -10.90
CA GLU A 58 -6.35 -12.43 -9.64
C GLU A 58 -6.71 -13.66 -8.79
N ALA A 59 -8.00 -14.01 -8.69
CA ALA A 59 -8.44 -15.20 -7.98
C ALA A 59 -7.84 -16.48 -8.58
N LEU A 60 -7.81 -16.62 -9.92
CA LEU A 60 -7.16 -17.75 -10.58
C LEU A 60 -5.65 -17.80 -10.35
N ALA A 61 -4.96 -16.64 -10.29
CA ALA A 61 -3.54 -16.59 -10.01
C ALA A 61 -3.19 -17.13 -8.63
N PHE A 62 -4.04 -16.89 -7.62
CA PHE A 62 -3.90 -17.48 -6.28
C PHE A 62 -4.41 -18.92 -6.18
N ASN A 63 -5.26 -19.38 -7.11
CA ASN A 63 -5.93 -20.68 -7.06
C ASN A 63 -5.73 -21.45 -8.38
N PRO A 64 -4.52 -21.96 -8.67
CA PRO A 64 -4.17 -22.56 -9.96
C PRO A 64 -4.99 -23.80 -10.32
N ASP A 65 -5.55 -24.52 -9.34
CA ASP A 65 -6.39 -25.70 -9.58
C ASP A 65 -7.71 -25.39 -10.33
N TYR A 66 -8.11 -24.13 -10.34
CA TYR A 66 -9.31 -23.64 -11.03
C TYR A 66 -9.01 -23.09 -12.44
N GLN A 67 -7.75 -23.07 -12.88
CA GLN A 67 -7.36 -22.78 -14.26
C GLN A 67 -7.60 -24.04 -15.13
N GLN A 68 -8.86 -24.36 -15.42
CA GLN A 68 -9.23 -25.41 -16.38
C GLN A 68 -9.70 -24.82 -17.70
#